data_AF-B0X1L7-F1
#
_entry.id   AF-B0X1L7-F1
#
_cell.length_a   1.000
_cell.length_b   1.000
_cell.length_c   1.000
_cell.angle_alpha   90.00
_cell.angle_beta   90.00
_cell.angle_gamma   90.00
#
_symmetry.space_group_name_H-M   'P 1'
#
loop_
_entity.id
_entity.type
_entity.pdbx_description
1 polymer ?
#
loop_
_entity_poly.entity_id
_entity_poly.type
_entity_poly.pdbx_seq_one_letter_code
_entity_poly.pdbx_strand_id
1 'polypeptide(L)'
;MDAKTFLYLLLSLVTLENLAAGLIASASNPNTTVQAISSNLPRTCSLSTNRHSGIQLIHPQPGFREPFEVFCDQEYEGGGWVVIQNRYEGSVHFYRDWDEYERGFGNLGGEFWLGLSKIHELTYSRKYELHVVLEDWDGIQAIARYSDFLLAGPKEKYLLRNLGTFSGSAGNSLDYHLGMKFSSFDVDNDEHSTSCATVWYGAWWYRGCHQNSGIQLIHPQPGFREPFGVFCDQEYEGGGWIVIQNRFNGSVHFYRDWNDYERGFGNLNGEFWLGLSKIHELTYSRRYELLVLLEDWEGVQAVARYSDFLVAGPKEKYMLRSLGNFSGSAGDSLMEYHLAT
;
A
#
# COMPACT_ATOMS: atom_id res chain seq x y z
N MET A 1 -2.22 -1.52 -9.56
CA MET A 1 -0.90 -0.88 -9.68
C MET A 1 -0.02 -1.51 -8.62
N ASP A 2 0.62 -2.63 -8.95
CA ASP A 2 1.53 -3.30 -8.01
C ASP A 2 2.96 -2.91 -8.38
N ALA A 3 3.35 -1.73 -7.89
CA ALA A 3 4.73 -1.29 -7.93
C ALA A 3 5.55 -2.09 -6.93
N LYS A 4 6.88 -2.13 -7.10
CA LYS A 4 7.76 -2.08 -5.93
C LYS A 4 7.43 -0.76 -5.25
N THR A 5 6.44 -0.68 -4.37
CA THR A 5 6.20 0.56 -3.67
C THR A 5 7.37 0.73 -2.71
N PHE A 6 8.49 1.30 -3.15
CA PHE A 6 9.26 2.16 -2.28
C PHE A 6 8.35 3.32 -1.98
N LEU A 7 7.88 3.45 -0.74
CA LEU A 7 7.18 4.65 -0.32
C LEU A 7 8.16 5.35 0.61
N TYR A 8 9.15 6.04 0.05
CA TYR A 8 9.98 6.93 0.86
C TYR A 8 9.12 8.11 1.24
N LEU A 9 8.40 8.01 2.37
CA LEU A 9 7.81 9.16 3.02
C LEU A 9 8.95 9.90 3.72
N LEU A 10 9.51 10.90 3.05
CA LEU A 10 10.58 11.73 3.56
C LEU A 10 9.97 13.03 4.10
N LEU A 11 10.29 13.39 5.33
CA LEU A 11 9.86 14.67 5.92
C LEU A 11 11.01 15.69 5.92
N SER A 12 10.79 16.88 5.35
CA SER A 12 11.76 18.00 5.29
C SER A 12 11.21 19.28 5.93
N LEU A 13 12.11 20.22 6.22
CA LEU A 13 11.85 21.47 6.93
C LEU A 13 11.85 22.65 5.95
N VAL A 14 10.81 23.49 5.95
CA VAL A 14 10.86 24.80 5.27
C VAL A 14 11.21 25.88 6.29
N THR A 15 12.38 26.50 6.19
CA THR A 15 12.76 27.66 7.04
C THR A 15 13.06 28.91 6.22
N LEU A 16 12.40 30.01 6.58
CA LEU A 16 12.89 31.36 6.42
C LEU A 16 13.66 31.77 7.70
N GLU A 17 14.91 32.20 7.48
CA GLU A 17 15.80 33.02 8.33
C GLU A 17 16.57 32.43 9.54
N ASN A 18 17.78 33.00 9.69
CA ASN A 18 18.97 32.59 10.47
C ASN A 18 19.05 33.21 11.89
N LEU A 19 20.00 32.66 12.68
CA LEU A 19 20.86 33.22 13.78
C LEU A 19 20.59 32.71 15.20
N ALA A 20 21.57 32.02 15.80
CA ALA A 20 22.37 32.52 16.93
C ALA A 20 23.30 31.46 17.57
N ALA A 21 24.41 31.97 18.11
CA ALA A 21 25.64 31.31 18.55
C ALA A 21 25.58 30.56 19.89
N GLY A 22 26.63 29.76 20.17
CA GLY A 22 26.75 28.87 21.33
C GLY A 22 27.29 29.48 22.63
N LEU A 23 27.46 28.61 23.64
CA LEU A 23 28.32 28.81 24.83
C LEU A 23 28.55 27.49 25.59
N ILE A 24 29.78 27.32 26.07
CA ILE A 24 30.26 26.27 26.99
C ILE A 24 30.07 26.76 28.43
N ALA A 25 29.59 25.89 29.34
CA ALA A 25 29.95 25.95 30.77
C ALA A 25 29.65 24.61 31.48
N SER A 26 30.59 24.20 32.35
CA SER A 26 30.64 22.96 33.11
C SER A 26 30.02 23.07 34.51
N ALA A 27 29.25 22.05 34.92
CA ALA A 27 29.09 21.59 36.32
C ALA A 27 28.26 20.29 36.33
N SER A 28 28.83 19.18 36.80
CA SER A 28 28.23 17.85 36.75
C SER A 28 27.42 17.51 38.01
N ASN A 29 26.08 17.51 37.88
CA ASN A 29 25.16 16.73 38.71
C ASN A 29 24.69 15.53 37.85
N PRO A 30 24.53 14.31 38.38
CA PRO A 30 24.06 13.16 37.59
C PRO A 30 22.66 13.36 36.97
N ASN A 31 21.78 14.16 37.60
CA ASN A 31 20.49 14.55 36.98
C ASN A 31 20.64 15.65 35.92
N THR A 32 21.68 16.49 36.00
CA THR A 32 21.95 17.56 35.03
C THR A 32 22.63 17.02 33.77
N THR A 33 23.40 15.92 33.87
CA THR A 33 24.06 15.29 32.72
C THR A 33 23.08 14.59 31.79
N VAL A 34 22.07 13.89 32.32
CA VAL A 34 21.02 13.27 31.49
C VAL A 34 20.16 14.33 30.77
N GLN A 35 19.79 15.42 31.46
CA GLN A 35 19.08 16.54 30.84
C GLN A 35 19.94 17.31 29.82
N ALA A 36 21.24 17.50 30.07
CA ALA A 36 22.16 18.19 29.16
C ALA A 36 22.51 17.37 27.91
N ILE A 37 22.58 16.03 28.01
CA ILE A 37 22.75 15.14 26.86
C ILE A 37 21.48 15.16 26.00
N SER A 38 20.31 15.13 26.64
CA SER A 38 19.00 15.21 26.00
C SER A 38 18.76 16.54 25.26
N SER A 39 19.28 17.66 25.77
CA SER A 39 19.21 18.98 25.10
C SER A 39 20.14 19.14 23.90
N ASN A 40 21.18 18.30 23.78
CA ASN A 40 22.17 18.38 22.69
C ASN A 40 21.85 17.50 21.48
N LEU A 41 20.82 16.65 21.57
CA LEU A 41 20.40 15.83 20.43
C LEU A 41 19.75 16.69 19.35
N PRO A 42 20.03 16.40 18.06
CA PRO A 42 19.38 17.11 16.98
C PRO A 42 17.88 16.84 17.03
N ARG A 43 17.08 17.89 16.82
CA ARG A 43 15.62 17.76 16.84
C ARG A 43 15.05 17.06 15.61
N THR A 44 15.85 16.94 14.55
CA THR A 44 15.49 16.36 13.25
C THR A 44 16.77 16.09 12.46
N CYS A 45 16.69 15.29 11.40
CA CYS A 45 17.83 14.95 10.55
C CYS A 45 18.49 16.16 9.88
N SER A 46 17.72 17.20 9.53
CA SER A 46 18.27 18.43 8.92
C SER A 46 19.16 19.26 9.86
N LEU A 47 19.02 19.07 11.18
CA LEU A 47 19.86 19.69 12.19
C LEU A 47 20.97 18.75 12.69
N SER A 48 21.07 17.55 12.12
CA SER A 48 22.14 16.63 12.48
C SER A 48 23.50 17.14 12.00
N THR A 49 24.51 16.99 12.85
CA THR A 49 25.90 17.21 12.47
C THR A 49 26.47 16.07 11.63
N ASN A 50 25.87 14.87 11.71
CA ASN A 50 26.24 13.74 10.88
C ASN A 50 25.55 13.82 9.51
N ARG A 51 26.36 14.07 8.48
CA ARG A 51 25.94 14.22 7.08
C ARG A 51 25.94 12.91 6.29
N HIS A 52 26.13 11.77 6.94
CA HIS A 52 25.96 10.45 6.33
C HIS A 52 24.56 9.89 6.61
N SER A 53 23.99 9.23 5.61
CA SER A 53 22.73 8.50 5.77
C SER A 53 22.88 7.36 6.75
N GLY A 54 21.85 7.13 7.57
CA GLY A 54 21.85 6.07 8.56
C GLY A 54 20.96 6.34 9.76
N ILE A 55 20.96 5.39 10.70
CA ILE A 55 20.17 5.46 11.93
C ILE A 55 20.79 6.50 12.87
N GLN A 56 19.98 7.44 13.35
CA GLN A 56 20.39 8.50 14.25
C GLN A 56 19.34 8.72 15.34
N LEU A 57 19.79 9.01 16.56
CA LEU A 57 18.93 9.37 17.68
C LEU A 57 18.58 10.86 17.60
N ILE A 58 17.29 11.19 17.57
CA ILE A 58 16.78 12.57 17.53
C ILE A 58 15.89 12.86 18.73
N HIS A 59 15.74 14.14 19.06
CA HIS A 59 14.86 14.59 20.13
C HIS A 59 13.95 15.75 19.68
N PRO A 60 12.82 15.45 19.03
CA PRO A 60 11.97 16.47 18.40
C PRO A 60 11.43 17.52 19.38
N GLN A 61 10.99 17.07 20.56
CA GLN A 61 10.38 17.92 21.59
C GLN A 61 11.04 17.76 22.97
N PRO A 62 12.21 18.39 23.20
CA PRO A 62 12.90 18.30 24.48
C PRO A 62 12.08 18.74 25.68
N GLY A 63 11.97 17.85 26.67
CA GLY A 63 11.19 18.07 27.90
C GLY A 63 9.72 17.65 27.81
N PHE A 64 9.27 17.14 26.66
CA PHE A 64 7.91 16.62 26.49
C PHE A 64 7.85 15.10 26.30
N ARG A 65 8.76 14.53 25.49
CA ARG A 65 8.88 13.10 25.24
C ARG A 65 10.34 12.67 25.20
N GLU A 66 10.60 11.37 25.27
CA GLU A 66 11.96 10.82 25.20
C GLU A 66 12.49 10.81 23.74
N PRO A 67 13.81 10.94 23.54
CA PRO A 67 14.43 10.78 22.23
C PRO A 67 14.16 9.41 21.60
N PHE A 68 14.16 9.34 20.27
CA PHE A 68 13.99 8.08 19.54
C PHE A 68 14.83 8.03 18.26
N GLU A 69 15.09 6.81 17.80
CA GLU A 69 15.87 6.56 16.60
C GLU A 69 15.02 6.71 15.34
N VAL A 70 15.64 7.29 14.31
CA VAL A 70 15.09 7.41 12.95
C VAL A 70 16.17 7.06 11.94
N PHE A 71 15.78 6.68 10.72
CA PHE A 71 16.71 6.69 9.60
C PHE A 71 16.74 8.11 9.01
N CYS A 72 17.92 8.72 9.04
CA CYS A 72 18.18 9.98 8.38
C CYS A 72 18.73 9.72 6.98
N ASP A 73 18.04 10.20 5.95
CA ASP A 73 18.59 10.28 4.60
C ASP A 73 19.25 11.66 4.42
N GLN A 74 20.57 11.64 4.26
CA GLN A 74 21.42 12.82 4.09
C GLN A 74 21.92 12.98 2.65
N GLU A 75 21.50 12.09 1.74
CA GLU A 75 21.97 12.05 0.35
C GLU A 75 20.89 12.58 -0.60
N TYR A 76 19.62 12.23 -0.38
CA TYR A 76 18.52 12.65 -1.22
C TYR A 76 18.27 14.17 -1.14
N GLU A 77 18.32 14.85 -2.29
CA GLU A 77 18.02 16.29 -2.45
C GLU A 77 18.65 17.24 -1.40
N GLY A 78 19.92 17.02 -1.06
CA GLY A 78 20.63 17.86 -0.10
C GLY A 78 20.45 17.46 1.37
N GLY A 79 19.74 16.37 1.61
CA GLY A 79 19.67 15.68 2.89
C GLY A 79 18.76 16.33 3.93
N GLY A 80 18.83 15.81 5.15
CA GLY A 80 18.03 16.27 6.27
C GLY A 80 16.66 15.61 6.40
N TRP A 81 16.43 14.54 5.64
CA TRP A 81 15.17 13.82 5.59
C TRP A 81 15.05 12.81 6.72
N VAL A 82 13.90 12.82 7.39
CA VAL A 82 13.49 11.72 8.26
C VAL A 82 12.67 10.74 7.43
N VAL A 83 13.10 9.49 7.33
CA VAL A 83 12.33 8.42 6.67
C VAL A 83 11.30 7.88 7.66
N ILE A 84 10.01 7.94 7.34
CA ILE A 84 8.94 7.43 8.21
C ILE A 84 8.37 6.09 7.78
N GLN A 85 8.62 5.69 6.53
CA GLN A 85 8.21 4.41 5.97
C GLN A 85 9.21 4.06 4.85
N ASN A 86 9.57 2.78 4.72
CA ASN A 86 10.41 2.30 3.64
C ASN A 86 10.05 0.85 3.28
N ARG A 87 10.06 0.52 1.98
CA ARG A 87 9.62 -0.74 1.39
C ARG A 87 10.40 -0.99 0.09
N TYR A 88 10.79 -2.21 -0.22
CA TYR A 88 11.56 -2.52 -1.43
C TYR A 88 11.61 -3.99 -1.84
N GLU A 89 11.51 -4.91 -0.88
CA GLU A 89 11.71 -6.36 -1.12
C GLU A 89 10.63 -7.25 -0.48
N GLY A 90 9.74 -6.67 0.33
CA GLY A 90 8.67 -7.40 1.01
C GLY A 90 9.13 -8.24 2.21
N SER A 91 10.29 -7.94 2.80
CA SER A 91 10.84 -8.65 3.96
C SER A 91 10.04 -8.39 5.25
N VAL A 92 9.23 -7.34 5.30
CA VAL A 92 8.38 -7.02 6.45
C VAL A 92 6.90 -7.04 6.04
N HIS A 93 6.08 -7.77 6.82
CA HIS A 93 4.63 -7.77 6.68
C HIS A 93 4.01 -6.49 7.26
N PHE A 94 3.15 -5.83 6.49
CA PHE A 94 2.45 -4.59 6.87
C PHE A 94 0.98 -4.81 7.25
N TYR A 95 0.46 -6.04 7.14
CA TYR A 95 -0.84 -6.37 7.72
C TYR A 95 -0.69 -6.59 9.22
N ARG A 96 -0.79 -5.49 9.97
CA ARG A 96 -0.43 -5.39 11.40
C ARG A 96 -1.53 -4.68 12.18
N ASP A 97 -1.57 -4.95 13.48
CA ASP A 97 -2.60 -4.40 14.36
C ASP A 97 -2.36 -2.92 14.68
N TRP A 98 -3.34 -2.28 15.31
CA TRP A 98 -3.28 -0.87 15.69
C TRP A 98 -2.06 -0.56 16.56
N ASP A 99 -1.81 -1.40 17.56
CA ASP A 99 -0.74 -1.20 18.53
C ASP A 99 0.65 -1.26 17.88
N GLU A 100 0.86 -2.16 16.92
CA GLU A 100 2.06 -2.24 16.09
C GLU A 100 2.21 -1.00 15.21
N TYR A 101 1.14 -0.52 14.55
CA TYR A 101 1.17 0.72 13.77
C TYR A 101 1.40 1.97 14.63
N GLU A 102 0.94 1.99 15.87
CA GLU A 102 1.16 3.09 16.80
C GLU A 102 2.61 3.14 17.28
N ARG A 103 3.19 1.99 17.65
CA ARG A 103 4.58 1.86 18.13
C ARG A 103 5.64 1.92 17.03
N GLY A 104 5.30 1.43 15.84
CA GLY A 104 6.23 1.18 14.74
C GLY A 104 6.75 -0.25 14.72
N PHE A 105 7.19 -0.71 13.55
CA PHE A 105 7.67 -2.07 13.30
C PHE A 105 8.68 -2.12 12.14
N GLY A 106 9.38 -3.24 12.00
CA GLY A 106 10.41 -3.45 10.98
C GLY A 106 11.81 -3.03 11.43
N ASN A 107 12.70 -2.80 10.47
CA ASN A 107 14.10 -2.45 10.71
C ASN A 107 14.40 -1.09 10.05
N LEU A 108 14.88 -0.11 10.83
CA LEU A 108 15.20 1.24 10.33
C LEU A 108 16.25 1.25 9.21
N GLY A 109 17.12 0.24 9.13
CA GLY A 109 18.07 0.06 8.03
C GLY A 109 17.54 -0.75 6.84
N GLY A 110 16.26 -1.15 6.87
CA GLY A 110 15.60 -1.97 5.86
C GLY A 110 14.15 -1.51 5.64
N GLU A 111 13.20 -2.45 5.59
CA GLU A 111 11.78 -2.13 5.53
C GLU A 111 11.21 -1.84 6.92
N PHE A 112 10.45 -0.76 7.06
CA PHE A 112 9.86 -0.39 8.34
C PHE A 112 8.71 0.61 8.23
N TRP A 113 7.97 0.70 9.33
CA TRP A 113 7.05 1.78 9.66
C TRP A 113 7.50 2.43 10.96
N LEU A 114 7.73 3.75 10.96
CA LEU A 114 8.32 4.45 12.11
C LEU A 114 7.43 4.39 13.37
N GLY A 115 6.11 4.40 13.16
CA GLY A 115 5.09 4.41 14.23
C GLY A 115 4.33 5.73 14.28
N LEU A 116 3.00 5.66 14.31
CA LEU A 116 2.12 6.84 14.31
C LEU A 116 2.42 7.80 15.47
N SER A 117 2.77 7.28 16.64
CA SER A 117 3.09 8.10 17.82
C SER A 117 4.34 8.97 17.58
N LYS A 118 5.35 8.44 16.90
CA LYS A 118 6.58 9.17 16.55
C LYS A 118 6.37 10.14 15.40
N ILE A 119 5.60 9.74 14.38
CA ILE A 119 5.28 10.60 13.23
C ILE A 119 4.42 11.80 13.68
N HIS A 120 3.44 11.59 14.57
CA HIS A 120 2.69 12.67 15.20
C HIS A 120 3.62 13.61 15.98
N GLU A 121 4.53 13.08 16.80
CA GLU A 121 5.47 13.91 17.56
C GLU A 121 6.34 14.79 16.66
N LEU A 122 6.86 14.23 15.55
CA LEU A 122 7.60 14.97 14.54
C LEU A 122 6.74 16.09 13.97
N THR A 123 5.64 15.73 13.32
CA THR A 123 4.79 16.67 12.57
C THR A 123 4.10 17.72 13.46
N TYR A 124 3.90 17.44 14.74
CA TYR A 124 3.38 18.41 15.70
C TYR A 124 4.46 19.37 16.23
N SER A 125 5.73 18.94 16.28
CA SER A 125 6.82 19.75 16.81
C SER A 125 7.12 20.99 15.96
N ARG A 126 6.81 20.92 14.65
CA ARG A 126 7.07 21.95 13.65
C ARG A 126 6.43 21.56 12.32
N LYS A 127 6.40 22.51 11.39
CA LYS A 127 5.98 22.26 10.02
C LYS A 127 6.98 21.36 9.28
N TYR A 128 6.48 20.31 8.65
CA TYR A 128 7.24 19.44 7.78
C TYR A 128 6.59 19.35 6.40
N GLU A 129 7.38 19.35 5.33
CA GLU A 129 6.93 18.91 4.01
C GLU A 129 7.08 17.40 3.88
N LEU A 130 6.21 16.76 3.11
CA LEU A 130 6.25 15.33 2.85
C LEU A 130 6.61 15.06 1.40
N HIS A 131 7.64 14.25 1.18
CA HIS A 131 7.98 13.69 -0.11
C HIS A 131 7.65 12.20 -0.10
N VAL A 132 7.12 11.71 -1.22
CA VAL A 132 6.83 10.30 -1.48
C VAL A 132 7.57 9.96 -2.76
N VAL A 133 8.62 9.15 -2.66
CA VAL A 133 9.36 8.65 -3.83
C VAL A 133 8.92 7.22 -4.09
N LEU A 134 8.39 6.98 -5.28
CA LEU A 134 7.94 5.69 -5.81
C LEU A 134 8.88 5.26 -6.94
N GLU A 135 9.15 3.97 -7.07
CA GLU A 135 9.92 3.40 -8.17
C GLU A 135 9.23 2.15 -8.69
N ASP A 136 9.07 1.99 -10.01
CA ASP A 136 8.51 0.76 -10.57
C ASP A 136 9.58 -0.32 -10.83
N TRP A 137 9.16 -1.45 -11.40
CA TRP A 137 10.05 -2.58 -11.68
C TRP A 137 11.09 -2.29 -12.77
N ASP A 138 10.84 -1.27 -13.59
CA ASP A 138 11.72 -0.80 -14.66
C ASP A 138 12.67 0.32 -14.18
N GLY A 139 12.61 0.67 -12.89
CA GLY A 139 13.41 1.74 -12.28
C GLY A 139 12.90 3.15 -12.57
N ILE A 140 11.67 3.29 -13.08
CA ILE A 140 11.06 4.59 -13.35
C ILE A 140 10.54 5.16 -12.03
N GLN A 141 11.00 6.36 -11.70
CA GLN A 141 10.62 7.04 -10.46
C GLN A 141 9.47 8.04 -10.67
N ALA A 142 8.53 8.02 -9.73
CA ALA A 142 7.47 9.02 -9.61
C ALA A 142 7.51 9.64 -8.21
N ILE A 143 7.32 10.97 -8.13
CA ILE A 143 7.48 11.71 -6.88
C ILE A 143 6.18 12.48 -6.59
N ALA A 144 5.65 12.35 -5.37
CA ALA A 144 4.62 13.23 -4.83
C ALA A 144 5.19 14.07 -3.69
N ARG A 145 4.98 15.38 -3.69
CA ARG A 145 5.45 16.32 -2.67
C ARG A 145 4.28 17.12 -2.13
N TYR A 146 4.26 17.33 -0.82
CA TYR A 146 3.27 18.13 -0.12
C TYR A 146 4.00 19.13 0.77
N SER A 147 3.74 20.43 0.62
CA SER A 147 4.44 21.48 1.38
C SER A 147 4.09 21.57 2.87
N ASP A 148 3.21 20.68 3.34
CA ASP A 148 2.81 20.51 4.74
C ASP A 148 2.35 19.06 4.94
N PHE A 149 2.59 18.50 6.11
CA PHE A 149 2.12 17.19 6.52
C PHE A 149 1.97 17.16 8.04
N LEU A 150 0.74 17.03 8.50
CA LEU A 150 0.41 17.04 9.93
C LEU A 150 -0.52 15.89 10.28
N LEU A 151 -0.12 15.09 11.26
CA LEU A 151 -0.98 14.08 11.87
C LEU A 151 -1.58 14.58 13.18
N ALA A 152 -2.82 14.19 13.43
CA ALA A 152 -3.46 14.37 14.72
C ALA A 152 -2.93 13.41 15.78
N GLY A 153 -3.26 13.69 17.04
CA GLY A 153 -2.84 12.85 18.16
C GLY A 153 -3.68 11.57 18.28
N PRO A 154 -3.35 10.69 19.24
CA PRO A 154 -4.07 9.43 19.46
C PRO A 154 -5.55 9.62 19.80
N LYS A 155 -5.92 10.73 20.46
CA LYS A 155 -7.32 11.08 20.77
C LYS A 155 -8.18 11.28 19.51
N GLU A 156 -7.55 11.72 18.42
CA GLU A 156 -8.16 11.92 17.11
C GLU A 156 -7.80 10.80 16.14
N LYS A 157 -7.33 9.64 16.66
CA LYS A 157 -6.98 8.45 15.87
C LYS A 157 -6.02 8.77 14.71
N TYR A 158 -5.03 9.61 14.99
CA TYR A 158 -3.98 9.97 14.04
C TYR A 158 -4.47 10.53 12.70
N LEU A 159 -5.60 11.24 12.72
CA LEU A 159 -6.19 11.88 11.55
C LEU A 159 -5.16 12.65 10.71
N LEU A 160 -5.20 12.45 9.38
CA LEU A 160 -4.39 13.18 8.42
C LEU A 160 -4.95 14.60 8.30
N ARG A 161 -4.36 15.52 9.06
CA ARG A 161 -4.95 16.83 9.35
C ARG A 161 -4.66 17.85 8.28
N ASN A 162 -3.40 17.94 7.86
CA ASN A 162 -2.99 18.84 6.80
C ASN A 162 -2.15 18.10 5.77
N LEU A 163 -2.42 18.42 4.50
CA LEU A 163 -1.53 18.25 3.38
C LEU A 163 -1.35 19.62 2.74
N GLY A 164 -0.10 20.03 2.51
CA GLY A 164 0.19 21.29 1.85
C GLY A 164 -0.10 21.26 0.35
N THR A 165 0.38 22.28 -0.35
CA THR A 165 0.33 22.32 -1.81
C THR A 165 1.04 21.10 -2.39
N PHE A 166 0.32 20.37 -3.25
CA PHE A 166 0.86 19.24 -3.99
C PHE A 166 1.78 19.69 -5.12
N SER A 167 2.86 18.95 -5.36
CA SER A 167 3.69 19.02 -6.57
C SER A 167 4.38 17.69 -6.84
N GLY A 168 4.93 17.50 -8.05
CA GLY A 168 5.68 16.30 -8.42
C GLY A 168 5.11 15.58 -9.64
N SER A 169 5.74 14.46 -10.00
CA SER A 169 5.40 13.65 -11.18
C SER A 169 4.41 12.52 -10.91
N ALA A 170 4.21 12.15 -9.64
CA ALA A 170 3.17 11.21 -9.24
C ALA A 170 1.78 11.88 -9.29
N GLY A 171 0.72 11.09 -9.28
CA GLY A 171 -0.64 11.62 -9.08
C GLY A 171 -0.86 12.10 -7.63
N ASN A 172 -1.75 13.06 -7.42
CA ASN A 172 -2.12 13.55 -6.09
C ASN A 172 -3.13 12.60 -5.39
N SER A 173 -2.70 11.36 -5.12
CA SER A 173 -3.58 10.32 -4.58
C SER A 173 -3.82 10.43 -3.07
N LEU A 174 -2.97 11.12 -2.32
CA LEU A 174 -3.11 11.25 -0.86
C LEU A 174 -4.17 12.30 -0.45
N ASP A 175 -4.44 13.27 -1.33
CA ASP A 175 -5.42 14.33 -1.08
C ASP A 175 -6.84 13.79 -0.84
N TYR A 176 -7.21 12.69 -1.51
CA TYR A 176 -8.49 12.00 -1.28
C TYR A 176 -8.66 11.53 0.18
N HIS A 177 -7.55 11.20 0.83
CA HIS A 177 -7.49 10.69 2.21
C HIS A 177 -7.36 11.82 3.24
N LEU A 178 -7.27 13.09 2.82
CA LEU A 178 -7.20 14.23 3.73
C LEU A 178 -8.44 14.29 4.63
N GLY A 179 -8.21 14.53 5.92
CA GLY A 179 -9.24 14.59 6.95
C GLY A 179 -9.63 13.22 7.53
N MET A 180 -9.09 12.12 7.02
CA MET A 180 -9.46 10.78 7.49
C MET A 180 -8.61 10.33 8.67
N LYS A 181 -9.22 9.51 9.54
CA LYS A 181 -8.55 8.82 10.64
C LYS A 181 -7.77 7.64 10.10
N PHE A 182 -6.76 7.20 10.84
CA PHE A 182 -6.02 6.00 10.49
C PHE A 182 -6.88 4.76 10.79
N SER A 183 -6.84 3.74 9.95
CA SER A 183 -7.53 2.46 10.13
C SER A 183 -6.53 1.32 9.98
N SER A 184 -6.56 0.34 10.89
CA SER A 184 -5.84 -0.94 10.82
C SER A 184 -6.85 -2.09 10.79
N PHE A 185 -6.40 -3.32 10.60
CA PHE A 185 -7.32 -4.45 10.39
C PHE A 185 -8.25 -4.71 11.59
N ASP A 186 -7.82 -4.32 12.79
CA ASP A 186 -8.51 -4.48 14.07
C ASP A 186 -9.21 -3.19 14.55
N VAL A 187 -8.97 -2.06 13.88
CA VAL A 187 -9.57 -0.77 14.22
C VAL A 187 -10.03 -0.07 12.95
N ASP A 188 -11.33 -0.16 12.69
CA ASP A 188 -12.00 0.50 11.58
C ASP A 188 -12.39 1.95 11.95
N ASN A 189 -11.75 2.92 11.30
CA ASN A 189 -12.10 4.33 11.39
C ASN A 189 -12.36 4.96 10.00
N ASP A 190 -12.57 4.13 8.97
CA ASP A 190 -12.88 4.63 7.63
C ASP A 190 -14.39 4.93 7.48
N GLU A 191 -14.78 5.56 6.37
CA GLU A 191 -16.18 5.93 6.11
C GLU A 191 -16.93 4.85 5.31
N HIS A 192 -16.31 3.69 5.06
CA HIS A 192 -16.93 2.60 4.31
C HIS A 192 -17.76 1.69 5.24
N SER A 193 -18.64 0.89 4.64
CA SER A 193 -19.47 -0.07 5.39
C SER A 193 -18.71 -1.32 5.84
N THR A 194 -17.51 -1.53 5.31
CA THR A 194 -16.60 -2.64 5.60
C THR A 194 -15.20 -2.07 5.85
N SER A 195 -14.43 -2.70 6.73
CA SER A 195 -13.08 -2.20 7.06
C SER A 195 -12.12 -2.32 5.88
N CYS A 196 -11.70 -1.19 5.32
CA CYS A 196 -10.80 -1.16 4.18
C CYS A 196 -9.40 -1.67 4.51
N ALA A 197 -9.01 -1.61 5.77
CA ALA A 197 -7.75 -2.17 6.21
C ALA A 197 -7.74 -3.72 6.16
N THR A 198 -8.90 -4.35 6.33
CA THR A 198 -9.05 -5.82 6.17
C THR A 198 -9.08 -6.22 4.69
N VAL A 199 -9.76 -5.42 3.85
CA VAL A 199 -9.86 -5.57 2.38
C VAL A 199 -8.47 -5.50 1.71
N TRP A 200 -7.69 -4.48 2.06
CA TRP A 200 -6.41 -4.18 1.38
C TRP A 200 -5.17 -4.73 2.08
N TYR A 201 -5.35 -5.53 3.14
CA TYR A 201 -4.25 -6.12 3.91
C TYR A 201 -3.17 -5.11 4.34
N GLY A 202 -3.60 -3.91 4.75
CA GLY A 202 -2.70 -2.83 5.17
C GLY A 202 -3.45 -1.72 5.88
N ALA A 203 -2.78 -1.00 6.77
CA ALA A 203 -3.38 0.12 7.48
C ALA A 203 -3.09 1.46 6.77
N TRP A 204 -4.08 2.36 6.74
CA TRP A 204 -3.96 3.66 6.11
C TRP A 204 -5.01 4.67 6.59
N TRP A 205 -4.90 5.93 6.13
CA TRP A 205 -5.94 6.96 6.30
C TRP A 205 -7.09 6.77 5.30
N TYR A 206 -7.71 5.59 5.27
CA TYR A 206 -8.76 5.30 4.30
C TYR A 206 -9.96 6.24 4.49
N ARG A 207 -10.37 6.94 3.42
CA ARG A 207 -11.70 7.57 3.35
C ARG A 207 -12.77 6.54 3.06
N GLY A 208 -12.58 5.83 1.96
CA GLY A 208 -13.28 4.61 1.62
C GLY A 208 -12.28 3.67 0.96
N CYS A 209 -12.72 2.46 0.70
CA CYS A 209 -11.88 1.47 0.05
C CYS A 209 -11.53 2.00 -1.35
N HIS A 210 -10.33 1.71 -1.86
CA HIS A 210 -9.93 2.22 -3.16
C HIS A 210 -10.87 1.68 -4.26
N GLN A 211 -11.81 2.55 -4.69
CA GLN A 211 -12.86 2.39 -5.71
C GLN A 211 -13.99 1.40 -5.42
N ASN A 212 -15.21 1.77 -5.84
CA ASN A 212 -16.33 0.85 -6.03
C ASN A 212 -15.99 -0.18 -7.12
N SER A 213 -16.74 -1.29 -7.17
CA SER A 213 -16.66 -2.23 -8.28
C SER A 213 -16.84 -1.53 -9.63
N GLY A 214 -16.00 -1.87 -10.62
CA GLY A 214 -16.02 -1.17 -11.90
C GLY A 214 -14.91 -1.57 -12.86
N ILE A 215 -14.97 -1.00 -14.06
CA ILE A 215 -13.97 -1.25 -15.11
C ILE A 215 -12.70 -0.46 -14.81
N GLN A 216 -11.57 -1.16 -14.76
CA GLN A 216 -10.24 -0.58 -14.62
C GLN A 216 -9.35 -1.02 -15.78
N LEU A 217 -8.47 -0.13 -16.22
CA LEU A 217 -7.43 -0.44 -17.20
C LEU A 217 -6.20 -0.92 -16.44
N ILE A 218 -5.79 -2.18 -16.66
CA ILE A 218 -4.65 -2.80 -15.99
C ILE A 218 -3.54 -3.13 -16.97
N HIS A 219 -2.31 -3.25 -16.45
CA HIS A 219 -1.11 -3.52 -17.23
C HIS A 219 -0.31 -4.64 -16.55
N PRO A 220 -0.66 -5.91 -16.77
CA PRO A 220 -0.05 -7.03 -16.05
C PRO A 220 1.41 -7.29 -16.41
N GLN A 221 1.83 -6.94 -17.63
CA GLN A 221 3.22 -7.11 -18.10
C GLN A 221 3.73 -5.80 -18.76
N PRO A 222 4.10 -4.80 -17.94
CA PRO A 222 4.55 -3.52 -18.47
C PRO A 222 5.75 -3.63 -19.43
N GLY A 223 5.70 -2.89 -20.53
CA GLY A 223 6.76 -2.88 -21.55
C GLY A 223 6.74 -4.06 -22.54
N PHE A 224 5.94 -5.10 -22.28
CA PHE A 224 5.83 -6.28 -23.15
C PHE A 224 4.44 -6.43 -23.79
N ARG A 225 3.39 -5.93 -23.13
CA ARG A 225 1.99 -6.09 -23.55
C ARG A 225 1.24 -4.78 -23.38
N GLU A 226 0.22 -4.56 -24.20
CA GLU A 226 -0.65 -3.38 -24.08
C GLU A 226 -1.61 -3.52 -22.89
N PRO A 227 -1.95 -2.43 -22.20
CA PRO A 227 -2.92 -2.48 -21.11
C PRO A 227 -4.31 -2.84 -21.62
N PHE A 228 -5.09 -3.53 -20.79
CA PHE A 228 -6.46 -3.92 -21.13
C PHE A 228 -7.43 -3.72 -19.97
N GLY A 229 -8.69 -3.53 -20.33
CA GLY A 229 -9.78 -3.36 -19.37
C GLY A 229 -10.14 -4.67 -18.69
N VAL A 230 -10.34 -4.61 -17.38
CA VAL A 230 -10.95 -5.66 -16.56
C VAL A 230 -12.06 -5.07 -15.70
N PHE A 231 -13.01 -5.88 -15.27
CA PHE A 231 -13.91 -5.51 -14.20
C PHE A 231 -13.29 -5.95 -12.87
N CYS A 232 -13.08 -4.99 -11.96
CA CYS A 232 -12.62 -5.25 -10.61
C CYS A 232 -13.84 -5.29 -9.69
N ASP A 233 -14.06 -6.40 -9.01
CA ASP A 233 -15.04 -6.51 -7.93
C ASP A 233 -14.35 -6.15 -6.60
N GLN A 234 -14.89 -5.10 -5.97
CA GLN A 234 -14.42 -4.55 -4.70
C GLN A 234 -15.40 -4.81 -3.55
N GLU A 235 -16.48 -5.55 -3.78
CA GLU A 235 -17.55 -5.80 -2.82
C GLU A 235 -17.45 -7.20 -2.19
N TYR A 236 -17.19 -8.25 -2.99
CA TYR A 236 -17.16 -9.62 -2.48
C TYR A 236 -15.93 -9.89 -1.60
N GLU A 237 -16.16 -10.34 -0.35
CA GLU A 237 -15.12 -10.69 0.64
C GLU A 237 -14.00 -9.66 0.82
N GLY A 238 -14.34 -8.38 0.75
CA GLY A 238 -13.35 -7.33 0.87
C GLY A 238 -12.52 -7.14 -0.40
N GLY A 239 -13.08 -7.44 -1.57
CA GLY A 239 -12.63 -6.89 -2.85
C GLY A 239 -11.30 -7.44 -3.37
N GLY A 240 -10.69 -6.70 -4.30
CA GLY A 240 -9.44 -7.08 -4.97
C GLY A 240 -9.59 -8.13 -6.08
N TRP A 241 -10.83 -8.49 -6.46
CA TRP A 241 -11.08 -9.54 -7.44
C TRP A 241 -11.07 -9.01 -8.87
N ILE A 242 -10.32 -9.68 -9.75
CA ILE A 242 -10.46 -9.49 -11.19
C ILE A 242 -11.49 -10.50 -11.70
N VAL A 243 -12.60 -9.99 -12.24
CA VAL A 243 -13.65 -10.85 -12.79
C VAL A 243 -13.24 -11.31 -14.19
N ILE A 244 -13.01 -12.61 -14.35
CA ILE A 244 -12.62 -13.22 -15.65
C ILE A 244 -13.84 -13.71 -16.45
N GLN A 245 -14.96 -13.96 -15.78
CA GLN A 245 -16.23 -14.36 -16.37
C GLN A 245 -17.38 -13.85 -15.51
N ASN A 246 -18.40 -13.25 -16.13
CA ASN A 246 -19.61 -12.83 -15.45
C ASN A 246 -20.87 -13.32 -16.19
N ARG A 247 -21.74 -14.06 -15.50
CA ARG A 247 -22.97 -14.69 -16.03
C ARG A 247 -24.09 -14.48 -15.03
N PHE A 248 -25.18 -13.83 -15.43
CA PHE A 248 -26.30 -13.54 -14.53
C PHE A 248 -27.65 -13.33 -15.22
N ASN A 249 -27.72 -12.99 -16.52
CA ASN A 249 -28.98 -12.67 -17.20
C ASN A 249 -29.14 -13.26 -18.60
N GLY A 250 -28.13 -13.97 -19.12
CA GLY A 250 -28.16 -14.58 -20.46
C GLY A 250 -28.15 -13.59 -21.62
N SER A 251 -27.82 -12.31 -21.40
CA SER A 251 -27.71 -11.29 -22.44
C SER A 251 -26.56 -11.58 -23.43
N VAL A 252 -25.57 -12.37 -23.03
CA VAL A 252 -24.46 -12.78 -23.89
C VAL A 252 -24.46 -14.28 -24.09
N HIS A 253 -24.43 -14.69 -25.35
CA HIS A 253 -24.37 -16.08 -25.76
C HIS A 253 -22.93 -16.62 -25.74
N PHE A 254 -22.74 -17.77 -25.09
CA PHE A 254 -21.43 -18.42 -24.88
C PHE A 254 -21.15 -19.61 -25.82
N TYR A 255 -22.09 -20.01 -26.69
CA TYR A 255 -21.78 -20.98 -27.73
C TYR A 255 -21.06 -20.28 -28.90
N ARG A 256 -19.74 -20.19 -28.76
CA ARG A 256 -18.83 -19.38 -29.58
C ARG A 256 -17.68 -20.24 -30.08
N ASP A 257 -16.99 -19.75 -31.10
CA ASP A 257 -15.81 -20.43 -31.63
C ASP A 257 -14.57 -20.21 -30.73
N TRP A 258 -13.47 -20.90 -31.07
CA TRP A 258 -12.21 -20.81 -30.34
C TRP A 258 -11.63 -19.39 -30.32
N ASN A 259 -11.72 -18.67 -31.44
CA ASN A 259 -11.14 -17.33 -31.57
C ASN A 259 -11.83 -16.33 -30.65
N ASP A 260 -13.13 -16.50 -30.43
CA ASP A 260 -13.89 -15.71 -29.47
C ASP A 260 -13.46 -16.01 -28.02
N TYR A 261 -13.27 -17.28 -27.66
CA TYR A 261 -12.75 -17.63 -26.32
C TYR A 261 -11.31 -17.18 -26.08
N GLU A 262 -10.48 -17.16 -27.11
CA GLU A 262 -9.11 -16.65 -27.03
C GLU A 262 -9.07 -15.14 -26.80
N ARG A 263 -9.90 -14.38 -27.54
CA ARG A 263 -9.93 -12.90 -27.49
C ARG A 263 -10.79 -12.32 -26.36
N GLY A 264 -11.81 -13.07 -25.92
CA GLY A 264 -12.87 -12.56 -25.05
C GLY A 264 -14.06 -12.00 -25.83
N PHE A 265 -15.21 -11.93 -25.16
CA PHE A 265 -16.46 -11.41 -25.72
C PHE A 265 -17.41 -10.91 -24.63
N GLY A 266 -18.42 -10.12 -25.01
CA GLY A 266 -19.38 -9.52 -24.09
C GLY A 266 -19.03 -8.09 -23.69
N ASN A 267 -19.55 -7.63 -22.56
CA ASN A 267 -19.37 -6.29 -22.04
C ASN A 267 -18.92 -6.35 -20.57
N LEU A 268 -17.81 -5.68 -20.23
CA LEU A 268 -17.28 -5.67 -18.85
C LEU A 268 -18.26 -5.05 -17.82
N ASN A 269 -19.23 -4.23 -18.24
CA ASN A 269 -20.32 -3.73 -17.38
C ASN A 269 -21.54 -4.67 -17.35
N GLY A 270 -21.45 -5.87 -17.94
CA GLY A 270 -22.54 -6.83 -18.06
C GLY A 270 -22.01 -8.26 -18.06
N GLU A 271 -22.60 -9.13 -18.89
CA GLU A 271 -22.07 -10.49 -19.08
C GLU A 271 -20.86 -10.49 -20.03
N PHE A 272 -19.82 -11.23 -19.67
CA PHE A 272 -18.62 -11.33 -20.50
C PHE A 272 -17.76 -12.55 -20.17
N TRP A 273 -16.87 -12.84 -21.11
CA TRP A 273 -15.70 -13.68 -20.97
C TRP A 273 -14.46 -12.83 -21.27
N LEU A 274 -13.50 -12.75 -20.34
CA LEU A 274 -12.36 -11.84 -20.47
C LEU A 274 -11.45 -12.20 -21.66
N GLY A 275 -11.31 -13.50 -21.95
CA GLY A 275 -10.47 -14.04 -23.01
C GLY A 275 -9.24 -14.78 -22.47
N LEU A 276 -8.97 -15.97 -23.01
CA LEU A 276 -7.86 -16.83 -22.57
C LEU A 276 -6.49 -16.15 -22.72
N SER A 277 -6.31 -15.33 -23.77
CA SER A 277 -5.06 -14.60 -23.98
C SER A 277 -4.76 -13.64 -22.81
N LYS A 278 -5.77 -12.91 -22.33
CA LYS A 278 -5.65 -12.00 -21.19
C LYS A 278 -5.53 -12.74 -19.85
N ILE A 279 -6.27 -13.85 -19.68
CA ILE A 279 -6.17 -14.68 -18.48
C ILE A 279 -4.78 -15.32 -18.35
N HIS A 280 -4.21 -15.79 -19.47
CA HIS A 280 -2.82 -16.23 -19.50
C HIS A 280 -1.86 -15.10 -19.12
N GLU A 281 -2.03 -13.91 -19.70
CA GLU A 281 -1.18 -12.76 -19.39
C GLU A 281 -1.21 -12.39 -17.89
N LEU A 282 -2.40 -12.43 -17.29
CA LEU A 282 -2.62 -12.24 -15.85
C LEU A 282 -1.89 -13.32 -15.06
N THR A 283 -2.26 -14.57 -15.24
CA THR A 283 -1.77 -15.67 -14.40
C THR A 283 -0.29 -15.98 -14.60
N TYR A 284 0.29 -15.55 -15.72
CA TYR A 284 1.73 -15.64 -15.94
C TYR A 284 2.52 -14.53 -15.24
N SER A 285 1.92 -13.37 -14.96
CA SER A 285 2.63 -12.25 -14.33
C SER A 285 2.86 -12.47 -12.83
N ARG A 286 1.94 -13.15 -12.15
CA ARG A 286 2.06 -13.57 -10.74
C ARG A 286 1.09 -14.71 -10.41
N ARG A 287 1.21 -15.27 -9.21
CA ARG A 287 0.26 -16.26 -8.71
C ARG A 287 -1.06 -15.60 -8.32
N TYR A 288 -2.17 -16.26 -8.66
CA TYR A 288 -3.52 -15.87 -8.30
C TYR A 288 -4.24 -17.04 -7.65
N GLU A 289 -5.20 -16.76 -6.78
CA GLU A 289 -6.23 -17.72 -6.42
C GLU A 289 -7.42 -17.62 -7.39
N LEU A 290 -8.18 -18.70 -7.53
CA LEU A 290 -9.41 -18.73 -8.31
C LEU A 290 -10.61 -18.89 -7.38
N LEU A 291 -11.57 -17.98 -7.52
CA LEU A 291 -12.88 -18.03 -6.89
C LEU A 291 -13.95 -18.24 -7.96
N VAL A 292 -14.82 -19.22 -7.73
CA VAL A 292 -16.01 -19.46 -8.55
C VAL A 292 -17.24 -19.35 -7.65
N LEU A 293 -18.11 -18.40 -7.98
CA LEU A 293 -19.40 -18.19 -7.33
C LEU A 293 -20.51 -18.71 -8.25
N LEU A 294 -21.36 -19.55 -7.70
CA LEU A 294 -22.54 -20.08 -8.38
C LEU A 294 -23.76 -19.72 -7.56
N GLU A 295 -24.80 -19.21 -8.19
CA GLU A 295 -26.07 -18.91 -7.56
C GLU A 295 -27.17 -19.62 -8.33
N ASP A 296 -28.08 -20.28 -7.62
CA ASP A 296 -29.26 -20.88 -8.23
C ASP A 296 -30.44 -19.91 -8.32
N TRP A 297 -31.56 -20.37 -8.89
CA TRP A 297 -32.76 -19.56 -9.08
C TRP A 297 -33.48 -19.21 -7.77
N GLU A 298 -33.13 -19.86 -6.67
CA GLU A 298 -33.66 -19.58 -5.33
C GLU A 298 -32.73 -18.62 -4.55
N GLY A 299 -31.63 -18.18 -5.17
CA GLY A 299 -30.63 -17.30 -4.57
C GLY A 299 -29.64 -18.03 -3.65
N VAL A 300 -29.60 -19.36 -3.69
CA VAL A 300 -28.65 -20.15 -2.89
C VAL A 300 -27.30 -20.12 -3.57
N GLN A 301 -26.29 -19.67 -2.84
CA GLN A 301 -24.93 -19.55 -3.33
C GLN A 301 -24.08 -20.77 -2.97
N ALA A 302 -23.32 -21.26 -3.95
CA ALA A 302 -22.27 -22.26 -3.79
C ALA A 302 -20.93 -21.66 -4.25
N VAL A 303 -19.86 -21.99 -3.51
CA VAL A 303 -18.54 -21.39 -3.72
C VAL A 303 -17.52 -22.49 -3.95
N ALA A 304 -16.64 -22.33 -4.95
CA ALA A 304 -15.42 -23.11 -5.10
C ALA A 304 -14.20 -22.18 -5.12
N ARG A 305 -13.18 -22.52 -4.33
CA ARG A 305 -11.92 -21.78 -4.21
C ARG A 305 -10.73 -22.67 -4.45
N TYR A 306 -9.74 -22.14 -5.15
CA TYR A 306 -8.48 -22.83 -5.42
C TYR A 306 -7.32 -21.89 -5.10
N SER A 307 -6.40 -22.35 -4.26
CA SER A 307 -5.29 -21.53 -3.74
C SER A 307 -4.20 -21.17 -4.75
N ASP A 308 -4.34 -21.59 -6.00
CA ASP A 308 -3.42 -21.31 -7.12
C ASP A 308 -4.20 -21.43 -8.43
N PHE A 309 -3.83 -20.63 -9.43
CA PHE A 309 -4.50 -20.59 -10.72
C PHE A 309 -3.53 -20.12 -11.79
N LEU A 310 -3.17 -21.03 -12.71
CA LEU A 310 -2.27 -20.75 -13.82
C LEU A 310 -2.80 -21.31 -15.14
N VAL A 311 -2.98 -20.44 -16.12
CA VAL A 311 -3.36 -20.81 -17.48
C VAL A 311 -2.14 -20.71 -18.39
N ALA A 312 -1.84 -21.79 -19.12
CA ALA A 312 -0.70 -21.86 -20.03
C ALA A 312 -0.88 -20.96 -21.27
N GLY A 313 0.17 -20.80 -22.06
CA GLY A 313 0.14 -19.95 -23.25
C GLY A 313 -0.53 -20.62 -24.47
N PRO A 314 -0.62 -19.90 -25.60
CA PRO A 314 -1.25 -20.41 -26.83
C PRO A 314 -0.58 -21.68 -27.39
N LYS A 315 0.73 -21.85 -27.19
CA LYS A 315 1.45 -23.09 -27.60
C LYS A 315 0.93 -24.34 -26.90
N GLU A 316 0.44 -24.18 -25.67
CA GLU A 316 -0.12 -25.24 -24.83
C GLU A 316 -1.67 -25.19 -24.84
N LYS A 317 -2.25 -24.46 -25.80
CA LYS A 317 -3.71 -24.29 -25.96
C LYS A 317 -4.42 -23.84 -24.68
N TYR A 318 -3.79 -22.97 -23.89
CA TYR A 318 -4.37 -22.44 -22.66
C TYR A 318 -4.78 -23.51 -21.63
N MET A 319 -4.03 -24.62 -21.58
CA MET A 319 -4.21 -25.64 -20.57
C MET A 319 -4.13 -25.05 -19.15
N LEU A 320 -5.04 -25.46 -18.27
CA LEU A 320 -4.96 -25.16 -16.84
C LEU A 320 -3.74 -25.89 -16.27
N ARG A 321 -2.64 -25.17 -16.08
CA ARG A 321 -1.33 -25.73 -15.71
C ARG A 321 -1.20 -25.93 -14.21
N SER A 322 -1.80 -25.05 -13.41
CA SER A 322 -1.81 -25.17 -11.96
C SER A 322 -3.18 -24.80 -11.44
N LEU A 323 -3.67 -25.62 -10.52
CA LEU A 323 -4.86 -25.35 -9.73
C LEU A 323 -4.53 -25.78 -8.29
N GLY A 324 -4.68 -24.86 -7.34
CA GLY A 324 -4.32 -25.07 -5.94
C GLY A 324 -5.33 -25.92 -5.18
N ASN A 325 -5.12 -26.06 -3.88
CA ASN A 325 -6.02 -26.86 -3.03
C ASN A 325 -7.45 -26.30 -3.09
N PHE A 326 -8.41 -27.20 -3.29
CA PHE A 326 -9.82 -26.89 -3.28
C PHE A 326 -10.33 -26.57 -1.87
N SER A 327 -11.23 -25.60 -1.78
CA SER A 327 -12.10 -25.37 -0.62
C SER A 327 -13.43 -24.76 -1.06
N GLY A 328 -14.50 -24.98 -0.29
CA GLY A 328 -15.81 -24.37 -0.57
C GLY A 328 -16.97 -25.35 -0.47
N SER A 329 -18.16 -24.88 -0.82
CA SER A 329 -19.44 -25.60 -0.75
C SER A 329 -19.89 -26.17 -2.10
N ALA A 330 -19.35 -25.67 -3.22
CA ALA A 330 -19.54 -26.25 -4.54
C ALA A 330 -18.62 -27.47 -4.69
N GLY A 331 -19.10 -28.59 -5.25
CA GLY A 331 -18.24 -29.76 -5.48
C GLY A 331 -17.01 -29.44 -6.34
N ASP A 332 -15.90 -30.15 -6.13
CA ASP A 332 -14.61 -29.98 -6.83
C ASP A 332 -14.64 -30.56 -8.26
N SER A 333 -15.43 -29.92 -9.12
CA SER A 333 -15.61 -30.34 -10.51
C SER A 333 -14.39 -30.06 -11.40
N LEU A 334 -13.43 -29.23 -10.95
CA LEU A 334 -12.24 -28.87 -11.75
C LEU A 334 -11.06 -29.82 -11.51
N MET A 335 -11.00 -30.50 -10.36
CA MET A 335 -10.00 -31.56 -10.12
C MET A 335 -10.52 -32.97 -10.40
N GLU A 336 -11.82 -33.24 -10.30
CA GLU A 336 -12.37 -34.61 -10.43
C GLU A 336 -12.12 -35.27 -11.80
N TYR A 337 -11.79 -34.52 -12.85
CA TYR A 337 -11.57 -35.06 -14.21
C TYR A 337 -10.16 -34.87 -14.79
N HIS A 338 -9.21 -34.28 -14.07
CA HIS A 338 -7.84 -34.06 -14.60
C HIS A 338 -6.80 -35.11 -14.17
N LEU A 339 -7.22 -36.19 -13.48
CA LEU A 339 -6.38 -37.37 -13.21
C LEU A 339 -6.73 -38.62 -14.04
N ALA A 340 -7.56 -38.48 -15.08
CA ALA A 340 -7.87 -39.58 -15.99
C ALA A 340 -7.74 -39.16 -17.46
N THR A 341 -6.49 -39.12 -17.97
CA THR A 341 -6.00 -39.77 -19.20
C THR A 341 -4.56 -39.37 -19.47
#